data_AF-A0A3B9G170-F1
#
_entry.id   AF-A0A3B9G170-F1
#
_cell.length_a   1.000
_cell.length_b   1.000
_cell.length_c   1.000
_cell.angle_alpha   90.00
_cell.angle_beta   90.00
_cell.angle_gamma   90.00
#
_symmetry.space_group_name_H-M   'P 1'
#
loop_
_entity.id
_entity.type
_entity.pdbx_description
1 polymer ?
#
loop_
_entity_poly.entity_id
_entity_poly.type
_entity_poly.pdbx_seq_one_letter_code
_entity_poly.pdbx_strand_id
1 'polypeptide(L)' 'MKKRSAHWIQRTHLFRKDEYECSLCGYRSGKPYKTCPHCGLPMKGSKYDPSWVDEMEAVDAIFDD' A
#
# COMPACT_ATOMS: atom_id res chain seq x y z
N MET A 1 1.53 23.90 -14.17
CA MET A 1 2.01 23.49 -12.83
C MET A 1 1.79 21.99 -12.65
N LYS A 2 2.84 21.16 -12.59
CA LYS A 2 2.69 19.71 -12.29
C LYS A 2 2.26 19.58 -10.82
N LYS A 3 1.00 19.20 -10.58
CA LYS A 3 0.49 18.92 -9.23
C LYS A 3 1.37 17.80 -8.63
N ARG A 4 2.19 18.14 -7.61
CA ARG A 4 3.00 17.15 -6.89
C ARG A 4 2.05 16.29 -6.06
N SER A 5 1.75 15.08 -6.53
CA SER A 5 0.99 14.10 -5.75
C SER A 5 1.94 13.14 -5.08
N ALA A 6 1.70 12.84 -3.80
CA ALA A 6 2.42 11.79 -3.09
C ALA A 6 1.56 10.52 -3.04
N HIS A 7 2.20 9.40 -2.72
CA HIS A 7 1.54 8.12 -2.44
C HIS A 7 2.12 7.49 -1.17
N TRP A 8 1.30 6.67 -0.52
CA TRP A 8 1.73 5.86 0.61
C TRP A 8 2.36 4.57 0.12
N ILE A 9 3.57 4.29 0.58
CA ILE A 9 4.25 3.02 0.42
C ILE A 9 3.78 2.14 1.58
N GLN A 10 2.91 1.18 1.31
CA GLN A 10 2.47 0.21 2.31
C GLN A 10 3.53 -0.86 2.48
N ARG A 11 4.11 -0.96 3.68
CA ARG A 11 4.98 -2.03 4.11
C ARG A 11 4.14 -3.00 4.93
N THR A 12 3.64 -4.02 4.26
CA THR A 12 2.96 -5.13 4.92
C THR A 12 4.02 -5.98 5.62
N HIS A 13 3.78 -6.35 6.88
CA HIS A 13 4.66 -7.23 7.63
C HIS A 13 3.88 -8.48 8.00
N LEU A 14 4.43 -9.66 7.71
CA LEU A 14 3.77 -10.95 7.92
C LEU A 14 3.30 -11.18 9.37
N PHE A 15 3.96 -10.54 10.34
CA PHE A 15 3.69 -10.67 11.78
C PHE A 15 3.53 -9.32 12.51
N ARG A 16 3.49 -8.19 11.78
CA ARG A 16 3.38 -6.86 12.40
C ARG A 16 2.34 -6.01 11.67
N LYS A 17 1.89 -4.95 12.34
CA LYS A 17 0.95 -3.99 11.74
C LYS A 17 1.57 -3.36 10.50
N ASP A 18 0.72 -3.11 9.50
CA ASP A 18 1.08 -2.40 8.28
C ASP A 18 1.63 -1.01 8.60
N GLU A 19 2.75 -0.67 7.97
CA GLU A 19 3.36 0.65 8.07
C GLU A 19 3.22 1.38 6.72
N TYR A 20 2.79 2.63 6.76
CA TYR A 20 2.61 3.47 5.57
C TYR A 20 3.66 4.57 5.56
N GLU A 21 4.54 4.57 4.57
CA GLU A 21 5.60 5.57 4.43
C GLU A 21 5.28 6.54 3.28
N CYS A 22 5.42 7.85 3.53
CA CYS A 22 5.23 8.87 2.51
C CYS A 22 6.40 8.86 1.53
N SER A 23 6.13 8.62 0.24
CA SER A 23 7.16 8.63 -0.82
C SER A 23 7.90 9.95 -0.99
N LEU A 24 7.37 11.07 -0.48
CA LEU A 24 7.98 12.40 -0.66
C LEU A 24 8.87 12.83 0.52
N CYS A 25 8.40 12.63 1.75
CA CYS A 25 9.08 13.14 2.94
C CYS A 25 9.55 12.03 3.89
N GLY A 26 9.27 10.77 3.59
CA GLY A 26 9.63 9.63 4.44
C GLY A 26 8.86 9.54 5.76
N TYR A 27 7.77 10.30 5.93
CA TYR A 27 6.94 10.20 7.14
C TYR A 27 6.25 8.85 7.22
N ARG A 28 6.37 8.18 8.36
CA ARG A 28 5.76 6.87 8.63
C ARG A 28 4.51 7.02 9.48
N SER A 29 3.47 6.31 9.08
CA SER A 29 2.16 6.29 9.72
C SER A 29 1.66 4.87 9.82
N GLY A 30 1.00 4.52 10.93
CA GLY A 30 0.31 3.22 11.04
C GLY A 30 -1.01 3.14 10.28
N LYS A 31 -1.44 4.22 9.60
CA LYS A 31 -2.69 4.30 8.83
C LYS A 31 -2.53 5.19 7.58
N PRO A 32 -3.22 4.88 6.47
CA PRO A 32 -3.19 5.71 5.27
C PRO A 32 -4.11 6.93 5.44
N TYR A 33 -3.53 8.12 5.56
CA TYR A 33 -4.30 9.38 5.61
C TYR A 33 -4.54 9.95 4.21
N LYS A 34 -5.64 10.69 3.99
CA LYS A 34 -5.89 11.37 2.70
C LYS A 34 -4.82 12.41 2.35
N THR A 35 -4.18 12.96 3.37
CA THR A 35 -3.13 13.97 3.26
C THR A 35 -2.01 13.60 4.21
N CYS A 36 -0.77 13.75 3.76
CA CYS A 36 0.43 13.60 4.57
C CYS A 36 0.46 14.68 5.67
N PRO A 37 0.44 14.35 6.97
CA PRO A 37 0.44 15.36 8.04
C PRO A 37 1.76 16.14 8.13
N HIS A 38 2.87 15.54 7.67
CA HIS A 38 4.19 16.18 7.69
C HIS A 38 4.41 17.11 6.50
N CYS A 39 3.95 16.72 5.32
CA CYS A 39 4.27 17.38 4.06
C CYS A 39 3.08 18.09 3.41
N GLY A 40 1.87 17.90 3.94
CA GLY A 40 0.64 18.54 3.46
C GLY A 40 0.18 18.10 2.07
N LEU A 41 0.85 17.13 1.44
CA LEU A 41 0.48 16.70 0.09
C LEU A 41 -0.71 15.74 0.10
N PRO A 42 -1.65 15.93 -0.85
CA PRO A 42 -2.76 15.01 -1.05
C PRO A 42 -2.22 13.68 -1.58
N MET A 43 -2.61 12.61 -0.89
CA MET A 43 -2.21 11.25 -1.21
C MET A 43 -3.23 10.67 -2.21
N LYS A 44 -2.77 10.27 -3.40
CA LYS A 44 -3.61 9.47 -4.30
C LYS A 44 -3.76 8.10 -3.64
N GLY A 45 -4.98 7.78 -3.22
CA GLY A 45 -5.30 6.68 -2.30
C GLY A 45 -4.63 5.35 -2.64
N SER A 46 -4.42 4.53 -1.60
CA SER A 46 -3.90 3.18 -1.72
C SER A 46 -4.88 2.35 -2.55
N LYS A 47 -4.49 1.96 -3.77
CA LYS A 47 -5.08 0.82 -4.44
C LYS A 47 -4.75 -0.40 -3.58
N TYR A 48 -5.69 -0.84 -2.74
CA TYR A 48 -5.70 -2.24 -2.31
C TYR A 48 -6.10 -3.01 -3.56
N ASP A 49 -5.13 -3.70 -4.16
CA ASP A 49 -5.31 -4.52 -5.37
C ASP A 49 -5.26 -5.99 -4.90
N PRO A 50 -6.40 -6.61 -4.57
CA PRO A 50 -6.46 -8.00 -4.08
C PRO A 50 -6.20 -9.05 -5.17
N SER A 51 -5.65 -8.67 -6.32
CA SER A 51 -5.34 -9.57 -7.44
C SER A 51 -4.33 -10.67 -7.11
N TRP A 52 -3.63 -10.59 -5.97
CA TRP A 52 -2.76 -11.66 -5.46
C TRP A 52 -3.53 -12.82 -4.81
N VAL A 53 -4.80 -12.62 -4.42
CA VAL A 53 -5.62 -13.64 -3.74
C VAL A 53 -6.23 -14.64 -4.72
N ASP A 54 -6.60 -14.19 -5.93
CA ASP A 54 -7.17 -15.06 -6.98
C ASP A 54 -6.17 -16.07 -7.57
N GLU A 55 -4.87 -15.76 -7.57
CA GLU A 55 -3.84 -16.63 -8.16
C GLU A 55 -3.51 -17.87 -7.29
N MET A 56 -3.93 -17.90 -6.01
CA MET A 56 -3.65 -19.03 -5.10
C MET A 56 -4.71 -20.14 -5.20
N GLU A 57 -5.95 -19.81 -5.59
CA GLU A 57 -7.03 -20.80 -5.77
C GLU A 57 -6.79 -21.67 -7.03
N ALA A 58 -5.98 -21.20 -7.98
CA ALA A 58 -5.61 -21.92 -9.19
C ALA A 58 -4.47 -22.95 -9.00
N VAL A 59 -3.68 -22.86 -7.92
CA VAL A 59 -2.52 -23.74 -7.69
C VAL A 59 -2.90 -25.07 -7.04
N ASP A 60 -3.93 -25.12 -6.19
CA ASP A 60 -4.35 -26.36 -5.52
C ASP A 60 -5.05 -27.36 -6.46
N ALA A 61 -5.47 -26.94 -7.65
CA ALA A 61 -6.09 -27.83 -8.64
C ALA A 61 -5.08 -28.54 -9.56
N ILE A 62 -3.78 -28.24 -9.47
CA ILE A 62 -2.74 -28.78 -10.38
C ILE A 62 -1.91 -29.91 -9.71
N PHE A 63 -1.96 -30.07 -8.39
CA PHE A 63 -1.15 -31.05 -7.65
C PHE A 63 -1.91 -32.30 -7.18
N ASP A 64 -3.06 -32.61 -7.77
CA ASP A 64 -3.78 -33.88 -7.59
C ASP A 64 -3.68 -34.70 -8.90
N ASP A 65 -2.46 -35.11 -9.26
CA ASP A 65 -2.17 -36.26 -10.15
C ASP A 65 -0.87 -36.94 -9.71
#